data_AF-A0A8S3JW62-F1
#
_entry.id   AF-A0A8S3JW62-F1
#
_cell.length_a   1.000
_cell.length_b   1.000
_cell.length_c   1.000
_cell.angle_alpha   90.00
_cell.angle_beta   90.00
_cell.angle_gamma   90.00
#
_symmetry.space_group_name_H-M   'P 1'
#
loop_
_entity.id
_entity.type
_entity.pdbx_description
1 polymer ?
#
loop_
_entity_poly.entity_id
_entity_poly.type
_entity_poly.pdbx_seq_one_letter_code
_entity_poly.pdbx_strand_id
1 'polypeptide(L)'
;MSSSVNLQPISSSIRVFPLRLSPNMDVLSSIRNFINENSLQSVFIMTCVGSVKACRLRMANSIDVINLKTPHEIVSLVGTFDSEAQHIHGSFSDQTGRVIGGHV
;
A
#
# COMPACT_ATOMS: atom_id res chain seq x y z
N MET A 1 28.84 -13.72 -18.82
CA MET A 1 29.42 -13.44 -17.49
C MET A 1 28.27 -13.18 -16.54
N SER A 2 27.85 -14.18 -15.77
CA SER A 2 26.79 -14.02 -14.76
C SER A 2 27.42 -13.42 -13.50
N SER A 3 27.22 -12.14 -13.25
CA SER A 3 27.58 -11.54 -11.98
C SER A 3 26.71 -12.14 -10.89
N SER A 4 27.31 -12.97 -10.04
CA SER A 4 26.71 -13.48 -8.82
C SER A 4 26.37 -12.29 -7.92
N VAL A 5 25.07 -11.98 -7.79
CA VAL A 5 24.58 -10.96 -6.86
C VAL A 5 24.88 -11.44 -5.45
N ASN A 6 25.65 -10.66 -4.69
CA ASN A 6 25.99 -10.97 -3.31
C ASN A 6 24.77 -10.67 -2.42
N LEU A 7 23.96 -11.70 -2.13
CA LEU A 7 22.76 -11.63 -1.29
C LEU A 7 23.13 -11.72 0.20
N GLN A 8 23.94 -10.80 0.70
CA GLN A 8 24.16 -10.67 2.15
C GLN A 8 22.88 -10.10 2.80
N PRO A 9 22.31 -10.75 3.82
CA PRO A 9 21.11 -10.26 4.48
C PRO A 9 21.40 -8.97 5.23
N ILE A 10 20.55 -7.95 5.02
CA ILE A 10 20.58 -6.70 5.79
C ILE A 10 19.50 -6.81 6.86
N SER A 11 19.86 -6.58 8.13
CA SER A 11 18.91 -6.52 9.25
C SER A 11 18.80 -5.10 9.79
N SER A 12 17.60 -4.69 10.20
CA SER A 12 17.37 -3.45 10.96
C SER A 12 16.41 -3.69 12.11
N SER A 13 16.43 -2.80 13.11
CA SER A 13 15.31 -2.69 14.04
C SER A 13 14.07 -2.13 13.34
N ILE A 14 12.89 -2.40 13.90
CA ILE A 14 11.62 -1.85 13.42
C ILE A 14 11.06 -0.85 14.42
N ARG A 15 10.45 0.23 13.92
CA ARG A 15 9.61 1.14 14.70
C ARG A 15 8.19 1.06 14.14
N VAL A 16 7.21 0.93 15.02
CA VAL A 16 5.80 0.74 14.64
C VAL A 16 5.00 1.99 14.96
N PHE A 17 4.26 2.49 13.97
CA PHE A 17 3.44 3.69 14.07
C PHE A 17 1.98 3.35 13.75
N PRO A 18 1.07 3.32 14.73
CA PRO A 18 -0.35 3.14 14.46
C PRO A 18 -0.94 4.42 13.87
N LEU A 19 -1.63 4.30 12.75
CA LEU A 19 -2.33 5.41 12.09
C LEU A 19 -3.82 5.09 11.99
N ARG A 20 -4.67 6.05 12.35
CA ARG A 20 -6.11 6.01 12.08
C ARG A 20 -6.47 7.20 11.21
N LEU A 21 -6.84 6.92 9.96
CA LEU A 21 -7.26 7.94 9.03
C LEU A 21 -8.73 8.32 9.28
N SER A 22 -9.03 9.61 9.17
CA SER A 22 -10.39 10.12 9.24
C SER A 22 -11.15 9.83 7.95
N PRO A 23 -12.50 9.79 8.01
CA PRO A 23 -13.31 9.65 6.80
C PRO A 23 -12.93 10.68 5.73
N ASN A 24 -12.94 10.26 4.47
CA ASN A 24 -12.60 11.05 3.27
C ASN A 24 -11.12 11.38 3.07
N MET A 25 -10.21 10.92 3.94
CA MET A 25 -8.78 11.01 3.67
C MET A 25 -8.38 9.96 2.64
N ASP A 26 -7.53 10.35 1.68
CA ASP A 26 -6.90 9.41 0.77
C ASP A 26 -5.75 8.66 1.49
N VAL A 27 -5.75 7.33 1.38
CA VAL A 27 -4.87 6.47 2.19
C VAL A 27 -3.40 6.70 1.86
N LEU A 28 -3.06 6.73 0.57
CA LEU A 28 -1.68 6.79 0.10
C LEU A 28 -1.04 8.15 0.39
N SER A 29 -1.75 9.24 0.09
CA SER A 29 -1.29 10.59 0.41
C SER A 29 -1.19 10.82 1.92
N SER A 30 -2.09 10.26 2.72
CA SER A 30 -2.01 10.37 4.18
C SER A 30 -0.78 9.69 4.76
N ILE A 31 -0.46 8.47 4.28
CA ILE A 31 0.77 7.77 4.68
C ILE A 31 2.00 8.55 4.20
N ARG A 32 2.00 9.06 2.96
CA ARG A 32 3.10 9.87 2.43
C ARG A 32 3.35 11.13 3.26
N ASN A 33 2.28 11.83 3.65
CA ASN A 33 2.40 13.02 4.49
C ASN A 33 2.99 12.66 5.85
N PHE A 34 2.51 11.59 6.49
CA PHE A 34 3.08 11.09 7.74
C PHE A 34 4.58 10.76 7.63
N ILE A 35 4.99 10.09 6.54
CA ILE A 35 6.39 9.77 6.24
C ILE A 35 7.22 11.04 6.14
N ASN A 36 6.75 12.03 5.39
CA ASN A 36 7.45 13.29 5.15
C ASN A 36 7.59 14.12 6.44
N GLU A 37 6.49 14.27 7.19
CA GLU A 37 6.45 15.01 8.46
C GLU A 37 7.41 14.43 9.51
N ASN A 38 7.62 13.11 9.48
CA ASN A 38 8.50 12.40 10.42
C ASN A 38 9.87 12.05 9.82
N SER A 39 10.18 12.52 8.61
CA SER A 39 11.44 12.27 7.90
C SER A 39 11.83 10.78 7.84
N LEU A 40 10.85 9.91 7.58
CA LEU A 40 11.07 8.47 7.48
C LEU A 40 11.61 8.09 6.09
N GLN A 41 12.60 7.19 6.02
CA GLN A 41 13.29 6.88 4.76
C GLN A 41 12.94 5.53 4.14
N SER A 42 12.59 4.55 4.98
CA SER A 42 12.20 3.21 4.54
C SER A 42 11.04 2.75 5.40
N VAL A 43 9.87 2.63 4.78
CA VAL A 43 8.62 2.32 5.46
C VAL A 43 7.91 1.20 4.73
N PHE A 44 7.27 0.32 5.47
CA PHE A 44 6.38 -0.68 4.91
C PHE A 44 5.08 -0.72 5.71
N ILE A 45 4.01 -1.14 5.05
CA ILE A 45 2.72 -1.35 5.71
C ILE A 45 2.78 -2.72 6.38
N MET A 46 2.85 -2.72 7.72
CA MET A 46 2.86 -3.96 8.51
C MET A 46 1.50 -4.67 8.48
N THR A 47 0.42 -3.90 8.63
CA THR A 47 -0.96 -4.36 8.47
C THR A 47 -1.86 -3.15 8.24
N CYS A 48 -2.98 -3.35 7.56
CA CYS A 48 -3.97 -2.31 7.31
C CYS A 48 -5.34 -2.95 7.11
N VAL A 49 -6.33 -2.42 7.83
CA VAL A 49 -7.74 -2.74 7.69
C VAL A 49 -8.54 -1.44 7.68
N GLY A 50 -9.74 -1.47 7.11
CA GLY A 50 -10.62 -0.31 7.07
C GLY A 50 -11.46 -0.35 5.81
N SER A 51 -11.98 0.81 5.39
CA SER A 51 -12.80 0.91 4.19
C SER A 51 -12.48 2.16 3.38
N VAL A 52 -12.74 2.07 2.08
CA VAL A 52 -12.57 3.16 1.12
C VAL A 52 -13.86 3.36 0.34
N LYS A 53 -14.15 4.61 -0.03
CA LYS A 53 -15.30 4.92 -0.90
C LYS A 53 -15.05 4.56 -2.37
N ALA A 54 -13.78 4.53 -2.74
CA ALA A 54 -13.32 4.20 -4.08
C ALA A 54 -11.84 3.78 -4.01
N CYS A 55 -11.38 2.99 -4.98
CA CYS A 55 -9.96 2.77 -5.20
C CYS A 55 -9.66 2.56 -6.69
N ARG A 56 -8.38 2.70 -7.05
CA ARG A 56 -7.88 2.53 -8.41
C ARG A 56 -6.85 1.42 -8.37
N LEU A 57 -7.02 0.42 -9.22
CA LEU A 57 -6.17 -0.76 -9.23
C LEU A 57 -5.62 -1.00 -10.62
N ARG A 58 -4.29 -1.06 -10.75
CA ARG A 58 -3.64 -1.54 -11.96
C ARG A 58 -3.48 -3.06 -11.88
N MET A 59 -3.90 -3.75 -12.94
CA MET A 59 -3.83 -5.21 -13.01
C MET A 59 -2.43 -5.71 -13.39
N ALA A 60 -2.14 -6.97 -13.06
CA ALA A 60 -0.86 -7.60 -13.40
C ALA A 60 -0.62 -7.57 -14.91
N ASN A 61 0.59 -7.14 -15.31
CA ASN A 61 1.01 -7.04 -16.70
C ASN A 61 0.04 -6.21 -17.60
N SER A 62 -0.66 -5.25 -17.02
CA SER A 62 -1.55 -4.36 -17.76
C SER A 62 -1.31 -2.90 -17.41
N ILE A 63 -1.51 -2.02 -18.39
CA ILE A 63 -1.60 -0.57 -18.20
C ILE A 63 -3.02 -0.15 -17.78
N ASP A 64 -3.99 -1.06 -17.86
CA ASP A 64 -5.37 -0.80 -17.53
C ASP A 64 -5.54 -0.61 -16.03
N VAL A 65 -6.24 0.47 -15.70
CA VAL A 65 -6.61 0.82 -14.32
C VAL A 65 -8.10 0.59 -14.15
N ILE A 66 -8.45 -0.34 -13.27
CA ILE A 66 -9.82 -0.55 -12.82
C ILE A 66 -10.13 0.49 -11.75
N ASN A 67 -11.22 1.23 -11.96
CA ASN A 67 -11.72 2.20 -10.97
C ASN A 67 -12.91 1.59 -10.24
N LEU A 68 -12.71 1.20 -8.98
CA LEU A 68 -13.79 0.80 -8.10
C LEU A 68 -14.42 2.06 -7.53
N LYS A 69 -15.64 2.40 -7.95
CA LYS A 69 -16.33 3.65 -7.58
C LYS A 69 -17.37 3.47 -6.47
N THR A 70 -17.40 2.31 -5.83
CA THR A 70 -18.29 1.98 -4.72
C THR A 70 -17.50 1.70 -3.45
N PRO A 71 -18.13 1.76 -2.27
CA PRO A 71 -17.48 1.39 -1.03
C PRO A 71 -16.92 -0.04 -1.06
N HIS A 72 -15.70 -0.22 -0.55
CA HIS A 72 -15.06 -1.51 -0.37
C HIS A 72 -14.33 -1.55 0.98
N GLU A 73 -14.28 -2.73 1.58
CA GLU A 73 -13.41 -2.99 2.73
C GLU A 73 -11.99 -3.29 2.24
N ILE A 74 -11.00 -2.63 2.84
CA ILE A 74 -9.59 -3.02 2.73
C ILE A 74 -9.40 -4.27 3.58
N VAL A 75 -9.24 -5.41 2.92
CA VAL A 75 -8.94 -6.70 3.59
C VAL A 75 -7.45 -7.02 3.59
N SER A 76 -6.67 -6.31 2.77
CA SER A 76 -5.21 -6.31 2.81
C SER A 76 -4.67 -5.07 2.09
N LEU A 77 -3.64 -4.44 2.66
CA LEU A 77 -2.82 -3.42 2.01
C LEU A 77 -1.38 -3.66 2.43
N VAL A 78 -0.51 -3.94 1.46
CA VAL A 78 0.87 -4.37 1.69
C VAL A 78 1.77 -3.67 0.69
N GLY A 79 2.92 -3.21 1.17
CA GLY A 79 3.90 -2.60 0.30
C GLY A 79 4.86 -1.71 1.03
N THR A 80 5.72 -1.07 0.25
CA THR A 80 6.81 -0.22 0.73
C THR A 80 6.67 1.20 0.22
N PHE A 81 7.23 2.13 0.97
CA PHE A 81 7.48 3.50 0.60
C PHE A 81 8.97 3.75 0.78
N ASP A 82 9.59 4.37 -0.21
CA ASP A 82 10.90 5.02 -0.09
C ASP A 82 10.74 6.55 -0.21
N SER A 83 11.84 7.28 -0.29
CA SER A 83 11.84 8.74 -0.38
C SER A 83 11.13 9.30 -1.60
N GLU A 84 11.00 8.53 -2.68
CA GLU A 84 10.53 9.03 -4.00
C GLU A 84 9.26 8.30 -4.47
N ALA A 85 9.14 7.02 -4.17
CA ALA A 85 8.17 6.12 -4.74
C ALA A 85 7.47 5.28 -3.67
N GLN A 86 6.47 4.53 -4.12
CA GLN A 86 5.78 3.52 -3.34
C GLN A 86 5.45 2.34 -4.24
N HIS A 87 5.43 1.15 -3.66
CA HIS A 87 4.96 -0.04 -4.34
C HIS A 87 3.96 -0.74 -3.44
N ILE A 88 2.68 -0.43 -3.66
CA ILE A 88 1.59 -0.90 -2.81
C ILE A 88 0.69 -1.84 -3.62
N HIS A 89 0.38 -2.98 -3.02
CA HIS A 89 -0.65 -3.90 -3.48
C HIS A 89 -1.76 -3.94 -2.44
N GLY A 90 -3.00 -4.08 -2.90
CA GLY A 90 -4.17 -4.14 -2.03
C GLY A 90 -5.17 -5.17 -2.49
N SER A 91 -6.00 -5.62 -1.55
CA SER A 91 -7.16 -6.46 -1.79
C SER A 91 -8.38 -5.81 -1.16
N PHE A 92 -9.45 -5.70 -1.94
CA PHE A 92 -10.64 -4.92 -1.62
C PHE A 92 -11.88 -5.79 -1.76
N SER A 93 -12.67 -5.90 -0.70
CA SER A 93 -13.90 -6.70 -0.68
C SER A 93 -15.12 -5.80 -0.91
N ASP A 94 -16.00 -6.21 -1.82
CA ASP A 94 -17.30 -5.57 -2.01
C ASP A 94 -18.34 -6.01 -0.96
N GLN A 95 -19.55 -5.45 -1.05
CA GLN A 95 -20.67 -5.76 -0.15
C GLN A 95 -21.14 -7.23 -0.18
N THR A 96 -20.74 -8.00 -1.20
CA THR A 96 -21.07 -9.42 -1.36
C THR A 96 -19.93 -10.34 -0.90
N GLY A 97 -18.82 -9.78 -0.43
CA GLY A 97 -17.62 -10.52 -0.04
C GLY A 97 -16.71 -10.88 -1.21
N ARG A 98 -16.97 -10.38 -2.43
CA ARG A 98 -16.08 -10.62 -3.57
C ARG A 98 -14.86 -9.73 -3.43
N VAL A 99 -13.68 -10.34 -3.59
CA VAL A 99 -12.40 -9.64 -3.46
C VAL A 99 -11.79 -9.39 -4.83
N ILE A 100 -11.35 -8.17 -5.05
CA ILE A 100 -10.49 -7.80 -6.17
C ILE A 100 -9.17 -7.26 -5.62
N GLY A 101 -8.07 -7.64 -6.25
CA GLY A 101 -6.73 -7.21 -5.86
C GLY A 101 -5.94 -6.62 -7.03
N GLY A 102 -4.96 -5.80 -6.71
CA GLY A 102 -4.09 -5.18 -7.70
C GLY A 102 -3.07 -4.24 -7.09
N HIS A 103 -2.30 -3.59 -7.96
CA HIS A 103 -1.41 -2.50 -7.58
C HIS A 103 -2.23 -1.23 -7.33
N VAL A 104 -2.04 -0.60 -6.17
CA VAL A 104 -2.80 0.58 -5.69
C VAL A 104 -2.08 1.86 -6.08
#